data_AF-A0A920MSI2-F1
#
_entry.id   AF-A0A920MSI2-F1
#
_cell.length_a   1.000
_cell.length_b   1.000
_cell.length_c   1.000
_cell.angle_alpha   90.00
_cell.angle_beta   90.00
_cell.angle_gamma   90.00
#
_symmetry.space_group_name_H-M   'P 1'
#
loop_
_entity.id
_entity.type
_entity.pdbx_description
1 polymer ?
#
loop_
_entity_poly.entity_id
_entity_poly.type
_entity_poly.pdbx_seq_one_letter_code
_entity_poly.pdbx_strand_id
1 'polypeptide(L)' 'MNEVFEQYFSKMNVPVIYNFPAGHGSKNISLPMGCLVEINTGEGIFSVLEHPINNQDY' A
#
# COMPACT_ATOMS: atom_id res chain seq x y z
N MET A 1 -17.68 0.80 0.50
CA MET A 1 -16.62 -0.18 0.83
C MET A 1 -15.95 0.16 2.16
N ASN A 2 -15.62 1.43 2.42
CA ASN A 2 -15.10 1.88 3.73
C ASN A 2 -16.01 1.46 4.91
N GLU A 3 -17.32 1.64 4.81
CA GLU A 3 -18.29 1.22 5.85
C GLU A 3 -18.19 -0.27 6.22
N VAL A 4 -17.94 -1.13 5.22
CA VAL A 4 -17.76 -2.56 5.45
C VAL A 4 -16.45 -2.82 6.19
N PHE A 5 -15.36 -2.18 5.78
CA PHE A 5 -14.08 -2.29 6.49
C PHE A 5 -14.19 -1.77 7.94
N GLU A 6 -14.89 -0.66 8.17
CA GLU A 6 -15.14 -0.13 9.51
C GLU A 6 -15.95 -1.11 10.36
N GLN A 7 -17.01 -1.71 9.81
CA GLN A 7 -17.81 -2.70 10.53
C GLN A 7 -16.96 -3.89 11.02
N TYR A 8 -16.07 -4.41 10.18
CA TYR A 8 -15.26 -5.58 10.53
C TYR A 8 -14.02 -5.24 11.35
N PHE A 9 -13.38 -4.10 11.09
CA PHE A 9 -12.02 -3.81 11.56
C PHE A 9 -11.90 -2.54 12.39
N SER A 10 -12.99 -1.84 12.74
CA SER A 10 -12.96 -0.63 13.60
C SER A 10 -12.26 -0.82 14.95
N LYS A 11 -12.20 -2.05 15.47
CA LYS A 11 -11.48 -2.37 16.71
C LYS A 11 -9.97 -2.54 16.52
N MET A 12 -9.50 -2.63 15.28
CA MET A 12 -8.09 -2.76 14.95
C MET A 12 -7.48 -1.38 14.77
N ASN A 13 -6.52 -1.03 15.62
CA ASN A 13 -5.83 0.25 15.55
C ASN A 13 -4.65 0.19 14.56
N VAL A 14 -4.96 0.01 13.28
CA VAL A 14 -3.97 -0.05 12.19
C VAL A 14 -4.18 1.12 11.21
N PRO A 15 -3.10 1.78 10.75
CA PRO A 15 -3.20 2.83 9.74
C PRO A 15 -3.56 2.24 8.37
N VAL A 16 -4.48 2.90 7.65
CA VAL A 16 -4.98 2.46 6.33
C VAL A 16 -4.93 3.62 5.32
N ILE A 17 -4.38 3.37 4.13
CA ILE A 17 -4.53 4.24 2.95
C ILE A 17 -5.63 3.67 2.07
N TYR A 18 -6.73 4.41 1.91
CA TYR A 18 -7.83 4.04 1.01
C TYR A 18 -7.56 4.54 -0.41
N ASN A 19 -8.19 3.91 -1.40
CA ASN A 19 -8.11 4.30 -2.82
C ASN A 19 -6.68 4.36 -3.37
N PHE A 20 -5.78 3.51 -2.87
CA PHE A 20 -4.43 3.41 -3.38
C PHE A 20 -4.46 3.01 -4.88
N PRO A 21 -3.67 3.64 -5.77
CA PRO A 21 -3.85 3.53 -7.22
C PRO A 21 -3.23 2.25 -7.81
N ALA A 22 -3.41 1.10 -7.17
CA ALA A 22 -3.01 -0.22 -7.65
C ALA A 22 -4.23 -1.13 -7.70
N GLY A 23 -4.70 -1.46 -8.90
CA GLY A 23 -5.93 -2.21 -9.12
C GLY A 23 -6.54 -1.97 -10.50
N HIS A 24 -7.78 -2.42 -10.69
CA HIS A 24 -8.51 -2.23 -11.94
C HIS A 24 -9.05 -0.79 -12.03
N GLY A 25 -8.20 0.13 -12.49
CA GLY A 25 -8.52 1.53 -12.71
C GLY A 25 -7.68 2.13 -13.83
N SER A 26 -8.07 3.31 -14.33
CA SER A 26 -7.32 4.03 -15.38
C SER A 26 -5.93 4.45 -14.90
N LYS A 27 -5.78 4.75 -13.61
CA LYS A 27 -4.49 4.85 -12.92
C LYS A 27 -4.23 3.52 -12.22
N ASN A 28 -3.21 2.80 -12.66
CA ASN A 28 -2.79 1.53 -12.09
C ASN A 28 -1.26 1.50 -12.04
N ILE A 29 -0.69 1.84 -10.88
CA ILE A 29 0.75 1.86 -10.68
C ILE A 29 1.28 0.44 -10.47
N SER A 30 2.53 0.21 -10.89
CA SER A 30 3.26 -0.99 -10.49
C SER A 30 3.52 -0.96 -8.99
N LEU A 31 3.05 -1.98 -8.28
CA LEU A 31 3.28 -2.15 -6.85
C LEU A 31 4.33 -3.26 -6.64
N PRO A 32 5.56 -2.95 -6.20
CA PRO A 32 6.51 -3.98 -5.84
C PRO A 32 5.99 -4.80 -4.66
N MET A 33 6.14 -6.12 -4.74
CA MET A 33 5.66 -7.06 -3.73
C MET A 33 6.84 -7.68 -3.00
N GLY A 34 6.67 -7.91 -1.70
CA GLY A 34 7.70 -8.53 -0.86
C GLY A 34 8.81 -7.59 -0.42
N CYS A 35 8.68 -6.28 -0.67
CA CYS A 35 9.67 -5.29 -0.25
C CYS A 35 9.29 -4.53 1.02
N LEU A 36 10.28 -4.03 1.76
CA LEU A 36 10.10 -3.09 2.87
C LEU A 36 9.63 -1.71 2.37
N VAL A 37 8.55 -1.21 2.97
CA VAL A 37 7.92 0.07 2.64
C VAL A 37 7.52 0.83 3.90
N GLU A 38 7.40 2.15 3.78
CA GLU A 38 6.84 3.04 4.79
C GLU A 38 5.53 3.64 4.28
N ILE A 39 4.55 3.76 5.19
CA ILE A 39 3.29 4.45 4.94
C ILE A 39 3.11 5.61 5.94
N ASN A 40 2.74 6.78 5.43
CA ASN A 40 2.28 7.90 6.25
C ASN A 40 0.83 8.21 5.85
N THR A 41 -0.13 7.78 6.65
CA THR A 41 -1.57 7.99 6.37
C THR A 41 -2.03 9.42 6.63
N GLY A 42 -1.29 10.20 7.43
CA GLY A 42 -1.59 11.62 7.64
C GLY A 42 -1.34 12.47 6.39
N GLU A 43 -0.31 12.11 5.63
CA GLU A 43 0.07 12.79 4.38
C GLU A 43 -0.32 12.02 3.10
N GLY A 44 -0.75 10.76 3.24
CA GLY A 44 -1.10 9.89 2.12
C GLY A 44 0.12 9.38 1.32
N ILE A 45 1.27 9.25 1.97
CA ILE A 45 2.54 8.87 1.33
C ILE A 45 2.78 7.36 1.47
N PHE A 46 3.30 6.77 0.39
CA PHE A 46 3.84 5.41 0.33
C PHE A 46 5.27 5.48 -0.22
N SER A 47 6.23 5.00 0.55
CA SER A 47 7.66 5.06 0.20
C SER A 47 8.26 3.66 0.18
N VAL A 48 8.93 3.30 -0.91
CA VAL A 48 9.70 2.07 -1.00
C VAL A 48 11.07 2.29 -0.36
N LEU A 49 11.42 1.51 0.67
CA LEU A 49 12.64 1.72 1.45
C LEU A 49 13.82 0.86 1.00
N GLU A 50 13.57 -0.16 0.17
CA GLU A 50 14.59 -1.04 -0.35
C GLU A 50 14.45 -1.25 -1.86
N HIS A 51 15.54 -1.65 -2.52
CA HIS A 51 15.48 -1.97 -3.94
C HIS A 51 14.61 -3.21 -4.16
N PRO A 52 13.49 -3.12 -4.90
CA PRO A 52 12.58 -4.25 -5.11
C PRO A 52 13.12 -5.27 -6.12
N ILE A 53 14.26 -4.96 -6.75
CA ILE A 53 14.96 -5.81 -7.71
C ILE A 53 16.42 -5.93 -7.27
N ASN A 54 16.94 -7.15 -7.27
CA ASN A 54 18.37 -7.42 -7.16
C ASN A 54 18.83 -8.01 -8.49
N ASN A 55 19.67 -7.27 -9.23
CA ASN A 55 20.15 -7.70 -10.54
C ASN A 55 21.43 -8.55 -10.45
N GLN A 56 21.79 -9.06 -9.27
CA GLN A 56 23.01 -9.86 -9.07
C GLN A 56 22.86 -11.35 -9.43
N ASP A 57 21.65 -11.80 -9.76
CA ASP A 57 21.34 -13.21 -10.08
C ASP A 57 21.33 -13.51 -11.61
N TYR A 58 21.80 -12.58 -12.46
CA TYR A 58 21.94 -12.76 -13.91
C TYR A 58 23.40 -12.70 -14.36
#